data_AF-A0A191YZQ2-F1
#
_entry.id   AF-A0A191YZQ2-F1
#
_cell.length_a   1.000
_cell.length_b   1.000
_cell.length_c   1.000
_cell.angle_alpha   90.00
_cell.angle_beta   90.00
_cell.angle_gamma   90.00
#
_symmetry.space_group_name_H-M   'P 1'
#
loop_
_entity.id
_entity.type
_entity.pdbx_description
1 polymer ?
#
loop_
_entity_poly.entity_id
_entity_poly.type
_entity_poly.pdbx_seq_one_letter_code
_entity_poly.pdbx_strand_id
1 'polypeptide(L)'
;MIVPLIKNILCFIAVCLLVILYGVYWFASEAKEAWWVVERFGGMEVINDKSISPEGIDRIYMRSLYLKPQQDVVRFLEAREPCLDFNQYCMQLDSAVINLHLNKTGVVLDYMDDFFGKYEADVNFFEGGCPIVLETTMVVKEVVALRELSARKARAVAREKMKKIKEDGGLIYSLDTPACKRFFRKKPYFARGYIGHLTFLMEVAEGRFAASWRYLGAMRSIQSTLAVMPSKHLNVK
;
A
#
# COMPACT_ATOMS: atom_id res chain seq x y z
N MET A 1 -10.55 53.14 -18.79
CA MET A 1 -9.71 51.91 -18.73
C MET A 1 -9.88 51.08 -17.45
N ILE A 2 -10.29 51.65 -16.30
CA ILE A 2 -10.39 50.93 -15.03
C ILE A 2 -11.55 49.91 -14.98
N VAL A 3 -12.73 50.28 -15.50
CA VAL A 3 -13.93 49.43 -15.51
C VAL A 3 -13.75 48.08 -16.25
N PRO A 4 -13.18 48.02 -17.48
CA PRO A 4 -12.96 46.74 -18.16
C PRO A 4 -11.90 45.86 -17.47
N LEU A 5 -10.92 46.45 -16.78
CA LEU A 5 -9.93 45.72 -16.00
C LEU A 5 -10.57 45.01 -14.80
N ILE A 6 -11.44 45.70 -14.06
CA ILE A 6 -12.18 45.14 -12.92
C ILE A 6 -13.09 43.98 -13.37
N LYS A 7 -13.79 44.13 -14.51
CA LYS A 7 -14.63 43.06 -15.08
C LYS A 7 -13.81 41.82 -15.43
N ASN A 8 -12.64 41.99 -16.03
CA ASN A 8 -11.76 40.89 -16.37
C ASN A 8 -11.19 40.18 -15.13
N ILE A 9 -10.82 40.94 -14.08
CA ILE A 9 -10.37 40.39 -12.80
C ILE A 9 -11.49 39.58 -12.13
N LEU A 10 -12.71 40.10 -12.08
CA LEU A 10 -13.86 39.39 -11.51
C LEU A 10 -14.20 38.12 -12.30
N CYS A 11 -14.15 38.16 -13.64
CA CYS A 11 -14.31 36.97 -14.48
C CYS A 11 -13.23 35.93 -14.19
N PHE A 12 -11.97 36.35 -14.09
CA PHE A 12 -10.86 35.44 -13.78
C PHE A 12 -11.04 34.80 -12.40
N ILE A 13 -11.39 35.58 -11.37
CA ILE A 13 -11.67 35.07 -10.02
C ILE A 13 -12.85 34.09 -10.04
N ALA A 14 -13.92 34.39 -10.77
CA ALA A 14 -15.08 33.51 -10.89
C ALA A 14 -14.72 32.18 -11.57
N VAL A 15 -13.91 32.22 -12.63
CA VAL A 15 -13.40 31.01 -13.30
C VAL A 15 -12.50 30.20 -12.36
N CYS A 16 -11.59 30.85 -11.63
CA CYS A 16 -10.75 30.17 -10.64
C CYS A 16 -11.59 29.51 -9.53
N LEU A 17 -12.60 30.19 -9.00
CA LEU A 17 -13.53 29.64 -8.01
C LEU A 17 -14.28 28.43 -8.55
N LEU A 18 -14.79 28.49 -9.79
CA LEU A 18 -15.46 27.36 -10.43
C LEU A 18 -14.54 26.15 -10.61
N VAL A 19 -13.29 26.37 -11.04
CA VAL A 19 -12.29 25.31 -11.16
C VAL A 19 -11.97 24.69 -9.81
N ILE A 20 -11.83 25.49 -8.76
CA ILE A 20 -11.60 25.01 -7.39
C ILE A 20 -12.80 24.19 -6.91
N LEU A 21 -14.02 24.68 -7.07
CA LEU A 21 -15.24 23.98 -6.66
C LEU A 21 -15.39 22.65 -7.40
N TYR A 22 -15.15 22.63 -8.70
CA TYR A 22 -15.18 21.41 -9.50
C TYR A 22 -14.10 20.42 -9.04
N GLY A 23 -12.88 20.91 -8.79
CA GLY A 23 -11.78 20.11 -8.26
C GLY A 23 -12.09 19.51 -6.88
N VAL A 24 -12.67 20.30 -5.97
CA VAL A 24 -13.08 19.84 -4.63
C VAL A 24 -14.21 18.81 -4.73
N TYR A 25 -15.22 19.06 -5.56
CA TYR A 25 -16.33 18.13 -5.75
C TYR A 25 -15.85 16.79 -6.33
N TRP A 26 -15.01 16.85 -7.37
CA TRP A 26 -14.40 15.66 -7.98
C TRP A 26 -13.57 14.89 -6.94
N PHE A 27 -12.72 15.58 -6.17
CA PHE A 27 -11.92 14.95 -5.12
C PHE A 27 -12.79 14.33 -4.01
N ALA A 28 -13.89 14.97 -3.61
CA ALA A 28 -14.81 14.44 -2.60
C ALA A 28 -15.56 13.19 -3.08
N SER A 29 -16.00 13.19 -4.34
CA SER A 29 -16.63 12.01 -4.96
C SER A 29 -15.66 10.83 -5.02
N GLU A 30 -14.39 11.08 -5.32
CA GLU A 30 -13.36 10.04 -5.42
C GLU A 30 -12.80 9.58 -4.06
N ALA A 31 -12.82 10.46 -3.06
CA ALA A 31 -12.56 10.08 -1.67
C ALA A 31 -13.61 9.06 -1.16
N LYS A 32 -14.85 9.13 -1.67
CA LYS A 32 -15.87 8.09 -1.42
C LYS A 32 -15.45 6.72 -1.97
N GLU A 33 -14.77 6.68 -3.12
CA GLU A 33 -14.20 5.45 -3.68
C GLU A 33 -12.94 4.98 -2.94
N ALA A 34 -12.30 5.81 -2.12
CA ALA A 34 -11.26 5.37 -1.18
C ALA A 34 -11.83 4.80 0.13
N TRP A 35 -13.07 5.14 0.47
CA TRP A 35 -13.67 4.82 1.77
C TRP A 35 -13.80 3.31 2.01
N TRP A 36 -14.06 2.52 0.97
CA TRP A 36 -14.14 1.06 1.14
C TRP A 36 -12.82 0.45 1.64
N VAL A 37 -11.67 1.05 1.26
CA VAL A 37 -10.34 0.61 1.73
C VAL A 37 -10.23 0.91 3.22
N VAL A 38 -10.59 2.12 3.62
CA VAL A 38 -10.57 2.55 5.02
C VAL A 38 -11.44 1.65 5.88
N GLU A 39 -12.71 1.46 5.50
CA GLU A 39 -13.68 0.61 6.19
C GLU A 39 -13.18 -0.84 6.31
N ARG A 40 -12.67 -1.40 5.22
CA ARG A 40 -12.26 -2.81 5.17
C ARG A 40 -11.12 -3.13 6.14
N PHE A 41 -10.16 -2.22 6.29
CA PHE A 41 -8.96 -2.45 7.12
C PHE A 41 -9.08 -1.88 8.54
N GLY A 42 -10.31 -1.78 9.07
CA GLY A 42 -10.59 -1.43 10.46
C GLY A 42 -11.06 0.00 10.69
N GLY A 43 -11.34 0.75 9.63
CA GLY A 43 -11.86 2.11 9.71
C GLY A 43 -10.82 3.16 10.10
N MET A 44 -11.29 4.40 10.19
CA MET A 44 -10.44 5.54 10.56
C MET A 44 -9.88 5.45 11.98
N GLU A 45 -10.59 4.75 12.89
CA GLU A 45 -10.11 4.49 14.25
C GLU A 45 -8.77 3.74 14.24
N VAL A 46 -8.68 2.67 13.46
CA VAL A 46 -7.46 1.85 13.34
C VAL A 46 -6.40 2.57 12.52
N ILE A 47 -6.78 3.14 11.37
CA ILE A 47 -5.80 3.73 10.44
C ILE A 47 -5.13 4.97 11.06
N ASN A 48 -5.83 5.74 11.89
CA ASN A 48 -5.27 6.91 12.54
C ASN A 48 -4.64 6.61 13.90
N ASP A 49 -4.77 5.40 14.43
CA ASP A 49 -4.14 5.03 15.68
C ASP A 49 -2.62 4.94 15.54
N LYS A 50 -1.96 5.98 16.05
CA LYS A 50 -0.51 6.11 16.13
C LYS A 50 0.03 5.81 17.54
N SER A 51 -0.83 5.51 18.50
CA SER A 51 -0.42 5.18 19.87
C SER A 51 0.33 3.85 19.92
N ILE A 52 0.00 2.93 19.02
CA ILE A 52 0.65 1.63 18.88
C ILE A 52 1.73 1.70 17.79
N SER A 53 2.97 1.47 18.20
CA SER A 53 4.15 1.44 17.33
C SER A 53 4.67 0.01 17.13
N PRO A 54 5.31 -0.28 15.99
CA PRO A 54 5.89 -1.61 15.77
C PRO A 54 7.14 -1.81 16.62
N GLU A 55 7.25 -2.99 17.23
CA GLU A 55 8.37 -3.40 18.09
C GLU A 55 8.95 -4.74 17.64
N GLY A 56 10.16 -5.07 18.11
CA GLY A 56 10.81 -6.34 17.78
C GLY A 56 10.87 -6.62 16.27
N ILE A 57 10.44 -7.82 15.88
CA ILE A 57 10.41 -8.26 14.47
C ILE A 57 9.41 -7.46 13.61
N ASP A 58 8.29 -7.02 14.18
CA ASP A 58 7.32 -6.19 13.46
C ASP A 58 7.96 -4.88 13.01
N ARG A 59 8.85 -4.30 13.83
CA ARG A 59 9.60 -3.09 13.46
C ARG A 59 10.52 -3.31 12.26
N ILE A 60 11.22 -4.44 12.22
CA ILE A 60 12.10 -4.80 11.10
C ILE A 60 11.28 -5.01 9.83
N TYR A 61 10.21 -5.80 9.93
CA TYR A 61 9.30 -6.03 8.81
C TYR A 61 8.70 -4.72 8.28
N MET A 62 8.12 -3.87 9.14
CA MET A 62 7.49 -2.64 8.70
C MET A 62 8.48 -1.66 8.05
N ARG A 63 9.74 -1.64 8.49
CA ARG A 63 10.78 -0.78 7.87
C ARG A 63 11.34 -1.36 6.57
N SER A 64 11.20 -2.68 6.32
CA SER A 64 11.53 -3.28 5.03
C SER A 64 10.56 -2.89 3.90
N LEU A 65 9.34 -2.49 4.28
CA LEU A 65 8.32 -1.96 3.36
C LEU A 65 8.64 -0.54 2.87
N TYR A 66 9.59 0.15 3.49
CA TYR A 66 9.95 1.50 3.08
C TYR A 66 10.58 1.48 1.70
N LEU A 67 10.12 2.37 0.83
CA LEU A 67 10.66 2.52 -0.53
C LEU A 67 12.13 2.93 -0.53
N LYS A 68 12.60 3.53 0.57
CA LYS A 68 14.00 3.81 0.83
C LYS A 68 14.42 3.09 2.11
N PRO A 69 15.00 1.88 1.98
CA PRO A 69 15.41 1.10 3.14
C PRO A 69 16.46 1.82 3.98
N GLN A 70 16.35 1.69 5.30
CA GLN A 70 17.29 2.29 6.26
C GLN A 70 18.48 1.35 6.47
N GLN A 71 19.70 1.92 6.57
CA GLN A 71 20.96 1.16 6.57
C GLN A 71 21.10 0.18 7.74
N ASP A 72 20.49 0.46 8.88
CA ASP A 72 20.46 -0.48 10.01
C ASP A 72 19.56 -1.69 9.75
N VAL A 73 18.45 -1.52 9.03
CA VAL A 73 17.58 -2.63 8.60
C VAL A 73 18.26 -3.48 7.53
N VAL A 74 18.92 -2.83 6.57
CA VAL A 74 19.71 -3.52 5.54
C VAL A 74 20.77 -4.39 6.21
N ARG A 75 21.59 -3.82 7.10
CA ARG A 75 22.63 -4.58 7.82
C ARG A 75 22.07 -5.71 8.67
N PHE A 76 20.96 -5.48 9.37
CA PHE A 76 20.31 -6.53 10.16
C PHE A 76 19.86 -7.71 9.30
N LEU A 77 19.22 -7.43 8.17
CA LEU A 77 18.68 -8.46 7.27
C LEU A 77 19.76 -9.17 6.44
N GLU A 78 20.85 -8.48 6.09
CA GLU A 78 21.99 -9.07 5.37
C GLU A 78 22.86 -9.96 6.28
N ALA A 79 22.94 -9.65 7.58
CA ALA A 79 23.72 -10.43 8.55
C ALA A 79 22.95 -11.56 9.23
N ARG A 80 21.68 -11.78 8.85
CA ARG A 80 20.82 -12.78 9.49
C ARG A 80 21.23 -14.20 9.12
N GLU A 81 20.98 -15.14 10.03
CA GLU A 81 20.97 -16.56 9.67
C GLU A 81 19.67 -16.91 8.91
N PRO A 82 19.72 -17.83 7.93
CA PRO A 82 18.52 -18.32 7.25
C PRO A 82 17.51 -18.92 8.23
N CYS A 83 16.24 -18.55 8.10
CA CYS A 83 15.18 -19.10 8.94
C CYS A 83 14.72 -20.47 8.42
N LEU A 84 14.99 -21.53 9.18
CA LEU A 84 14.63 -22.90 8.79
C LEU A 84 13.25 -23.32 9.29
N ASP A 85 12.73 -22.67 10.33
CA ASP A 85 11.45 -23.02 10.93
C ASP A 85 10.25 -22.52 10.10
N PHE A 86 9.13 -23.23 10.28
CA PHE A 86 7.85 -22.84 9.70
C PHE A 86 6.96 -22.20 10.77
N ASN A 87 7.29 -20.95 11.13
CA ASN A 87 6.55 -20.17 12.12
C ASN A 87 6.40 -18.70 11.69
N GLN A 88 5.56 -17.95 12.42
CA GLN A 88 5.27 -16.55 12.12
C GLN A 88 6.51 -15.65 12.14
N TYR A 89 7.45 -15.90 13.06
CA TYR A 89 8.69 -15.15 13.14
C TYR A 89 9.52 -15.31 11.86
N CYS A 90 9.71 -16.55 11.40
CA CYS A 90 10.42 -16.83 10.17
C CYS A 90 9.72 -16.25 8.94
N MET A 91 8.40 -16.38 8.84
CA MET A 91 7.64 -15.78 7.75
C MET A 91 7.83 -14.26 7.71
N GLN A 92 7.75 -13.58 8.85
CA GLN A 92 7.95 -12.13 8.93
C GLN A 92 9.37 -11.73 8.54
N LEU A 93 10.37 -12.49 8.99
CA LEU A 93 11.77 -12.22 8.69
C LEU A 93 12.08 -12.45 7.20
N ASP A 94 11.59 -13.54 6.61
CA ASP A 94 11.73 -13.85 5.17
C ASP A 94 10.98 -12.84 4.30
N SER A 95 9.75 -12.48 4.69
CA SER A 95 9.00 -11.40 4.05
C SER A 95 9.77 -10.08 4.10
N ALA A 96 10.43 -9.76 5.21
CA ALA A 96 11.23 -8.56 5.34
C ALA A 96 12.42 -8.54 4.37
N VAL A 97 13.09 -9.68 4.17
CA VAL A 97 14.16 -9.80 3.17
C VAL A 97 13.64 -9.65 1.76
N ILE A 98 12.50 -10.28 1.44
CA ILE A 98 11.88 -10.17 0.12
C ILE A 98 11.49 -8.74 -0.17
N ASN A 99 10.80 -8.07 0.76
CA ASN A 99 10.40 -6.67 0.61
C ASN A 99 11.61 -5.75 0.48
N LEU A 100 12.67 -5.98 1.27
CA LEU A 100 13.91 -5.24 1.15
C LEU A 100 14.52 -5.42 -0.25
N HIS A 101 14.59 -6.65 -0.75
CA HIS A 101 15.13 -6.95 -2.07
C HIS A 101 14.31 -6.26 -3.16
N LEU A 102 12.99 -6.48 -3.17
CA LEU A 102 12.05 -5.89 -4.13
C LEU A 102 12.14 -4.36 -4.16
N ASN A 103 12.19 -3.71 -3.00
CA ASN A 103 12.29 -2.25 -2.91
C ASN A 103 13.68 -1.72 -3.30
N LYS A 104 14.76 -2.47 -3.04
CA LYS A 104 16.15 -2.09 -3.36
C LYS A 104 16.49 -2.29 -4.83
N THR A 105 16.11 -3.43 -5.41
CA THR A 105 16.50 -3.83 -6.78
C THR A 105 15.42 -3.51 -7.80
N GLY A 106 14.14 -3.54 -7.40
CA GLY A 106 13.03 -3.49 -8.34
C GLY A 106 12.91 -4.74 -9.20
N VAL A 107 13.53 -5.86 -8.80
CA VAL A 107 13.53 -7.12 -9.54
C VAL A 107 12.78 -8.19 -8.76
N VAL A 108 11.86 -8.88 -9.43
CA VAL A 108 11.22 -10.08 -8.92
C VAL A 108 12.08 -11.28 -9.29
N LEU A 109 12.42 -12.12 -8.31
CA LEU A 109 13.27 -13.31 -8.50
C LEU A 109 12.46 -14.58 -8.26
N ASP A 110 12.82 -15.65 -8.96
CA ASP A 110 12.07 -16.93 -8.96
C ASP A 110 11.90 -17.53 -7.56
N TYR A 111 12.89 -17.40 -6.68
CA TYR A 111 12.80 -17.91 -5.29
C TYR A 111 11.66 -17.26 -4.48
N MET A 112 11.13 -16.12 -4.93
CA MET A 112 10.00 -15.48 -4.28
C MET A 112 8.72 -16.29 -4.48
N ASP A 113 8.55 -16.99 -5.60
CA ASP A 113 7.43 -17.92 -5.81
C ASP A 113 7.54 -19.12 -4.86
N ASP A 114 8.75 -19.66 -4.67
CA ASP A 114 9.00 -20.72 -3.69
C ASP A 114 8.66 -20.26 -2.26
N PHE A 115 8.97 -19.01 -1.91
CA PHE A 115 8.58 -18.43 -0.63
C PHE A 115 7.04 -18.39 -0.47
N PHE A 116 6.30 -17.91 -1.47
CA PHE A 116 4.84 -17.88 -1.37
C PHE A 116 4.28 -19.30 -1.29
N GLY A 117 4.76 -20.24 -2.12
CA GLY A 117 4.36 -21.65 -2.08
C GLY A 117 4.65 -22.32 -0.73
N LYS A 118 5.79 -22.00 -0.09
CA LYS A 118 6.14 -22.49 1.26
C LYS A 118 5.07 -22.12 2.29
N TYR A 119 4.53 -20.89 2.24
CA TYR A 119 3.56 -20.39 3.22
C TYR A 119 2.09 -20.43 2.74
N GLU A 120 1.82 -20.85 1.49
CA GLU A 120 0.48 -20.93 0.89
C GLU A 120 -0.38 -22.09 1.45
N ALA A 121 0.24 -23.08 2.07
CA ALA A 121 -0.42 -24.34 2.40
C ALA A 121 -1.17 -24.36 3.76
N ASP A 122 -0.96 -23.40 4.67
CA ASP A 122 -1.51 -23.57 6.03
C ASP A 122 -1.83 -22.26 6.76
N VAL A 123 -3.08 -21.82 6.59
CA VAL A 123 -3.69 -20.64 7.23
C VAL A 123 -3.73 -20.76 8.76
N ASN A 124 -3.55 -21.96 9.32
CA ASN A 124 -3.57 -22.17 10.77
C ASN A 124 -2.26 -21.76 11.47
N PHE A 125 -1.19 -21.44 10.72
CA PHE A 125 0.09 -21.00 11.30
C PHE A 125 0.08 -19.59 11.88
N PHE A 126 -0.94 -18.79 11.59
CA PHE A 126 -1.00 -17.41 12.04
C PHE A 126 -1.68 -17.34 13.41
N GLU A 127 -0.95 -16.93 14.44
CA GLU A 127 -1.57 -16.66 15.73
C GLU A 127 -2.60 -15.53 15.56
N GLY A 128 -3.90 -15.87 15.63
CA GLY A 128 -4.99 -14.94 15.29
C GLY A 128 -5.34 -14.82 13.80
N GLY A 129 -4.84 -15.71 12.94
CA GLY A 129 -5.42 -16.05 11.62
C GLY A 129 -5.32 -15.01 10.49
N CYS A 130 -4.57 -13.91 10.65
CA CYS A 130 -4.50 -12.86 9.63
C CYS A 130 -3.22 -12.95 8.78
N PRO A 131 -3.30 -13.28 7.48
CA PRO A 131 -2.13 -13.46 6.60
C PRO A 131 -1.54 -12.13 6.07
N ILE A 132 -1.69 -11.02 6.81
CA ILE A 132 -1.35 -9.68 6.31
C ILE A 132 0.12 -9.53 5.89
N VAL A 133 1.03 -10.21 6.57
CA VAL A 133 2.47 -10.17 6.27
C VAL A 133 2.72 -10.73 4.86
N LEU A 134 2.13 -11.88 4.57
CA LEU A 134 2.23 -12.52 3.27
C LEU A 134 1.54 -11.68 2.19
N GLU A 135 0.32 -11.23 2.47
CA GLU A 135 -0.48 -10.42 1.55
C GLU A 135 0.19 -9.10 1.17
N THR A 136 0.76 -8.39 2.15
CA THR A 136 1.47 -7.15 1.87
C THR A 136 2.70 -7.42 1.00
N THR A 137 3.45 -8.48 1.29
CA THR A 137 4.63 -8.88 0.50
C THR A 137 4.24 -9.26 -0.93
N MET A 138 3.11 -9.95 -1.11
CA MET A 138 2.57 -10.24 -2.43
C MET A 138 2.17 -8.97 -3.20
N VAL A 139 1.51 -8.01 -2.53
CA VAL A 139 1.20 -6.70 -3.15
C VAL A 139 2.47 -5.97 -3.57
N VAL A 140 3.52 -5.96 -2.73
CA VAL A 140 4.82 -5.35 -3.08
C VAL A 140 5.41 -6.02 -4.32
N LYS A 141 5.43 -7.36 -4.38
CA LYS A 141 5.89 -8.12 -5.54
C LYS A 141 5.12 -7.76 -6.81
N GLU A 142 3.79 -7.73 -6.76
CA GLU A 142 2.96 -7.39 -7.91
C GLU A 142 3.21 -5.95 -8.38
N VAL A 143 3.34 -4.99 -7.46
CA VAL A 143 3.69 -3.60 -7.80
C VAL A 143 5.02 -3.51 -8.51
N VAL A 144 6.01 -4.31 -8.12
CA VAL A 144 7.31 -4.38 -8.81
C VAL A 144 7.17 -5.05 -10.17
N ALA A 145 6.47 -6.19 -10.27
CA ALA A 145 6.25 -6.92 -11.51
C ALA A 145 5.57 -6.08 -12.59
N LEU A 146 4.64 -5.19 -12.20
CA LEU A 146 3.95 -4.27 -13.11
C LEU A 146 4.90 -3.32 -13.85
N ARG A 147 6.11 -3.04 -13.32
CA ARG A 147 7.08 -2.13 -13.94
C ARG A 147 7.75 -2.74 -15.17
N GLU A 148 7.79 -4.05 -15.27
CA GLU A 148 8.36 -4.79 -16.41
C GLU A 148 7.36 -4.91 -17.57
N LEU A 149 6.11 -4.49 -17.36
CA LEU A 149 5.06 -4.55 -18.36
C LEU A 149 4.87 -3.19 -19.04
N SER A 150 4.50 -3.22 -20.32
CA SER A 150 4.01 -2.02 -21.01
C SER A 150 2.82 -1.40 -20.26
N ALA A 151 2.70 -0.07 -20.27
CA ALA A 151 1.61 0.64 -19.58
C ALA A 151 0.20 0.07 -19.78
N ARG A 152 -0.15 -0.35 -21.00
CA ARG A 152 -1.46 -0.96 -21.29
C ARG A 152 -1.66 -2.29 -20.55
N LYS A 153 -0.65 -3.16 -20.56
CA LYS A 153 -0.69 -4.45 -19.85
C LYS A 153 -0.67 -4.25 -18.34
N ALA A 154 0.19 -3.36 -17.84
CA ALA A 154 0.27 -3.03 -16.42
C ALA A 154 -1.08 -2.57 -15.86
N ARG A 155 -1.77 -1.64 -16.56
CA ARG A 155 -3.12 -1.18 -16.18
C ARG A 155 -4.14 -2.32 -16.14
N ALA A 156 -4.13 -3.21 -17.13
CA ALA A 156 -5.07 -4.33 -17.18
C ALA A 156 -4.88 -5.29 -16.01
N VAL A 157 -3.63 -5.70 -15.75
CA VAL A 157 -3.28 -6.58 -14.62
C VAL A 157 -3.59 -5.90 -13.28
N ALA A 158 -3.21 -4.63 -13.12
CA ALA A 158 -3.49 -3.90 -11.88
C ALA A 158 -4.99 -3.79 -11.58
N ARG A 159 -5.84 -3.59 -12.60
CA ARG A 159 -7.30 -3.57 -12.43
C ARG A 159 -7.87 -4.92 -11.99
N GLU A 160 -7.36 -6.01 -12.54
CA GLU A 160 -7.76 -7.37 -12.16
C GLU A 160 -7.37 -7.65 -10.70
N LYS A 161 -6.13 -7.34 -10.33
CA LYS A 161 -5.63 -7.47 -8.95
C LYS A 161 -6.44 -6.61 -7.98
N MET A 162 -6.74 -5.36 -8.36
CA MET A 162 -7.61 -4.47 -7.56
C MET A 162 -9.05 -4.99 -7.43
N LYS A 163 -9.58 -5.70 -8.43
CA LYS A 163 -10.90 -6.35 -8.32
C LYS A 163 -10.86 -7.42 -7.24
N LYS A 164 -9.86 -8.30 -7.26
CA LYS A 164 -9.68 -9.35 -6.24
C LYS A 164 -9.52 -8.76 -4.84
N ILE A 165 -8.68 -7.74 -4.67
CA ILE A 165 -8.50 -7.06 -3.38
C ILE A 165 -9.78 -6.36 -2.91
N LYS A 166 -10.60 -5.84 -3.83
CA LYS A 166 -11.91 -5.27 -3.49
C LYS A 166 -12.96 -6.34 -3.12
N GLU A 167 -12.79 -7.58 -3.52
CA GLU A 167 -13.67 -8.69 -3.14
C GLU A 167 -13.18 -9.32 -1.83
N ASP A 168 -11.92 -9.74 -1.77
CA ASP A 168 -11.38 -10.58 -0.70
C ASP A 168 -10.58 -9.79 0.35
N GLY A 169 -10.17 -8.56 0.05
CA GLY A 169 -9.23 -7.79 0.85
C GLY A 169 -7.75 -8.11 0.57
N GLY A 170 -7.45 -9.27 -0.05
CA GLY A 170 -6.11 -9.73 -0.39
C GLY A 170 -6.01 -10.31 -1.80
N LEU A 171 -4.82 -10.80 -2.16
CA LEU A 171 -4.47 -11.42 -3.43
C LEU A 171 -4.38 -12.94 -3.35
N ILE A 172 -3.92 -13.51 -2.24
CA ILE A 172 -3.82 -14.96 -2.03
C ILE A 172 -4.98 -15.40 -1.13
N TYR A 173 -5.08 -14.78 0.04
CA TYR A 173 -6.05 -15.02 1.08
C TYR A 173 -6.94 -13.82 1.34
N SER A 174 -8.12 -14.10 1.91
CA SER A 174 -9.00 -13.03 2.35
C SER A 174 -8.45 -12.32 3.58
N LEU A 175 -8.40 -10.99 3.51
CA LEU A 175 -8.16 -10.10 4.66
C LEU A 175 -9.47 -9.55 5.25
N ASP A 176 -10.62 -9.79 4.61
CA ASP A 176 -11.94 -9.41 5.14
C ASP A 176 -12.49 -10.46 6.12
N THR A 177 -11.69 -10.77 7.14
CA THR A 177 -12.04 -11.76 8.16
C THR A 177 -12.14 -11.10 9.55
N PRO A 178 -12.95 -11.65 10.48
CA PRO A 178 -12.97 -11.17 11.86
C PRO A 178 -11.61 -11.25 12.55
N ALA A 179 -10.80 -12.26 12.18
CA ALA A 179 -9.43 -12.42 12.63
C ALA A 179 -8.56 -11.22 12.24
N CYS A 180 -8.56 -10.83 10.96
CA CYS A 180 -7.84 -9.65 10.50
C CYS A 180 -8.35 -8.34 11.10
N LYS A 181 -9.66 -8.18 11.28
CA LYS A 181 -10.22 -6.98 11.93
C LYS A 181 -9.73 -6.82 13.37
N ARG A 182 -9.66 -7.90 14.16
CA ARG A 182 -9.07 -7.89 15.49
C ARG A 182 -7.56 -7.64 15.45
N PHE A 183 -6.87 -8.26 14.48
CA PHE A 183 -5.44 -8.08 14.29
C PHE A 183 -5.10 -6.60 14.02
N PHE A 184 -5.81 -5.93 13.11
CA PHE A 184 -5.56 -4.53 12.79
C PHE A 184 -5.82 -3.59 13.96
N ARG A 185 -6.85 -3.85 14.78
CA ARG A 185 -7.06 -3.09 16.04
C ARG A 185 -5.89 -3.22 17.01
N LYS A 186 -5.28 -4.41 17.09
CA LYS A 186 -4.10 -4.65 17.94
C LYS A 186 -2.81 -4.09 17.34
N LYS A 187 -2.68 -4.13 16.02
CA LYS A 187 -1.46 -3.76 15.28
C LYS A 187 -1.80 -2.87 14.06
N PRO A 188 -2.24 -1.62 14.28
CA PRO A 188 -2.75 -0.72 13.22
C PRO A 188 -1.71 -0.39 12.14
N TYR A 189 -0.42 -0.46 12.45
CA TYR A 189 0.65 -0.21 11.48
C TYR A 189 0.68 -1.22 10.33
N PHE A 190 0.22 -2.47 10.52
CA PHE A 190 0.13 -3.44 9.42
C PHE A 190 -0.93 -3.04 8.39
N ALA A 191 -2.10 -2.58 8.83
CA ALA A 191 -3.13 -2.03 7.94
C ALA A 191 -2.59 -0.83 7.17
N ARG A 192 -1.91 0.10 7.85
CA ARG A 192 -1.28 1.28 7.23
C ARG A 192 -0.25 0.90 6.17
N GLY A 193 0.62 -0.07 6.44
CA GLY A 193 1.61 -0.56 5.49
C GLY A 193 0.97 -1.19 4.25
N TYR A 194 -0.03 -2.04 4.46
CA TYR A 194 -0.78 -2.67 3.38
C TYR A 194 -1.48 -1.65 2.49
N ILE A 195 -2.29 -0.75 3.08
CA ILE A 195 -2.97 0.31 2.34
C ILE A 195 -1.96 1.19 1.61
N GLY A 196 -0.83 1.51 2.25
CA GLY A 196 0.26 2.22 1.62
C GLY A 196 0.69 1.59 0.30
N HIS A 197 0.95 0.28 0.29
CA HIS A 197 1.32 -0.41 -0.95
C HIS A 197 0.16 -0.56 -1.94
N LEU A 198 -1.08 -0.67 -1.46
CA LEU A 198 -2.27 -0.64 -2.33
C LEU A 198 -2.37 0.66 -3.12
N THR A 199 -1.91 1.80 -2.58
CA THR A 199 -1.97 3.06 -3.31
C THR A 199 -1.17 3.02 -4.61
N PHE A 200 -0.04 2.30 -4.67
CA PHE A 200 0.72 2.13 -5.92
C PHE A 200 -0.03 1.26 -6.93
N LEU A 201 -0.69 0.20 -6.47
CA LEU A 201 -1.50 -0.65 -7.33
C LEU A 201 -2.70 0.11 -7.91
N MET A 202 -3.33 0.97 -7.09
CA MET A 202 -4.40 1.88 -7.50
C MET A 202 -3.92 2.95 -8.50
N GLU A 203 -2.72 3.49 -8.29
CA GLU A 203 -2.08 4.43 -9.23
C GLU A 203 -1.94 3.78 -10.61
N VAL A 204 -1.40 2.55 -10.67
CA VAL A 204 -1.22 1.83 -11.94
C VAL A 204 -2.56 1.40 -12.57
N ALA A 205 -3.57 1.05 -11.77
CA ALA A 205 -4.89 0.66 -12.29
C ALA A 205 -5.62 1.83 -13.01
N GLU A 206 -5.34 3.08 -12.58
CA GLU A 206 -5.97 4.32 -13.06
C GLU A 206 -7.53 4.25 -13.06
N GLY A 207 -8.18 5.14 -13.82
CA GLY A 207 -9.64 5.20 -13.92
C GLY A 207 -10.29 5.59 -12.59
N ARG A 208 -11.22 4.77 -12.11
CA ARG A 208 -11.95 4.99 -10.84
C ARG A 208 -11.08 5.01 -9.57
N PHE A 209 -9.80 4.69 -9.70
CA PHE A 209 -8.84 4.68 -8.58
C PHE A 209 -7.89 5.89 -8.61
N ALA A 210 -7.96 6.72 -9.65
CA ALA A 210 -7.00 7.79 -9.92
C ALA A 210 -6.99 8.90 -8.83
N ALA A 211 -8.08 9.10 -8.11
CA ALA A 211 -8.08 9.99 -6.96
C ALA A 211 -8.10 9.24 -5.62
N SER A 212 -8.56 7.99 -5.57
CA SER A 212 -8.47 7.17 -4.36
C SER A 212 -7.02 6.95 -3.92
N TRP A 213 -6.09 6.69 -4.84
CA TRP A 213 -4.66 6.55 -4.48
C TRP A 213 -4.07 7.85 -3.92
N ARG A 214 -4.45 9.01 -4.48
CA ARG A 214 -3.99 10.32 -4.00
C ARG A 214 -4.56 10.64 -2.64
N TYR A 215 -5.83 10.35 -2.42
CA TYR A 215 -6.49 10.56 -1.14
C TYR A 215 -5.83 9.72 -0.03
N LEU A 216 -5.75 8.40 -0.24
CA LEU A 216 -5.12 7.49 0.72
C LEU A 216 -3.63 7.82 0.90
N GLY A 217 -2.96 8.16 -0.19
CA GLY A 217 -1.55 8.51 -0.15
C GLY A 217 -1.25 9.85 0.52
N ALA A 218 -2.21 10.76 0.58
CA ALA A 218 -2.11 12.00 1.33
C ALA A 218 -2.36 11.83 2.84
N MET A 219 -2.89 10.68 3.28
CA MET A 219 -3.15 10.46 4.70
C MET A 219 -1.84 10.37 5.47
N ARG A 220 -1.64 11.29 6.42
CA ARG A 220 -0.40 11.36 7.23
C ARG A 220 -0.08 10.08 7.99
N SER A 221 -1.09 9.28 8.36
CA SER A 221 -0.92 7.99 9.01
C SER A 221 -0.26 6.96 8.09
N ILE A 222 -0.74 6.86 6.85
CA ILE A 222 -0.18 5.99 5.81
C ILE A 222 1.22 6.48 5.39
N GLN A 223 1.38 7.78 5.14
CA GLN A 223 2.68 8.36 4.76
C GLN A 223 3.77 8.10 5.79
N SER A 224 3.45 8.26 7.08
CA SER A 224 4.41 7.99 8.16
C SER A 224 4.83 6.53 8.25
N THR A 225 4.04 5.61 7.71
CA THR A 225 4.32 4.17 7.70
C THR A 225 5.07 3.71 6.44
N LEU A 226 5.10 4.51 5.37
CA LEU A 226 5.91 4.22 4.16
C LEU A 226 7.20 5.06 4.07
N ALA A 227 7.38 6.03 4.98
CA ALA A 227 8.55 6.90 5.12
C ALA A 227 8.97 7.70 3.86
N VAL A 228 7.99 8.27 3.15
CA VAL A 228 8.06 9.21 2.01
C VAL A 228 7.72 8.58 0.65
N MET A 229 6.52 8.91 0.16
CA MET A 229 6.08 8.64 -1.21
C MET A 229 6.98 9.36 -2.21
N PRO A 230 7.48 8.70 -3.27
CA PRO A 230 8.09 9.42 -4.37
C PRO A 230 6.98 10.18 -5.11
N SER A 231 7.05 11.51 -5.09
CA SER A 231 6.25 12.37 -6.00
C SER A 231 6.79 12.35 -7.44
N LYS A 232 7.63 11.37 -7.79
CA LYS A 232 8.06 11.14 -9.16
C LYS A 232 7.32 9.90 -9.62
N HIS A 233 6.32 10.15 -10.45
CA HIS A 233 5.60 9.19 -11.28
C HIS A 233 6.36 7.87 -11.40
N LEU A 234 5.69 6.76 -11.08
CA LEU A 234 6.07 5.44 -11.58
C LEU A 234 6.28 5.59 -13.09
N ASN A 235 7.53 5.72 -13.52
CA ASN A 235 7.90 5.72 -14.92
C ASN A 235 7.69 4.29 -15.41
N VAL A 236 6.43 3.96 -15.70
CA VAL A 236 6.07 2.79 -16.48
C VAL A 236 6.63 3.04 -17.87
N LYS A 237 7.55 2.17 -18.31
CA LYS A 237 8.13 2.22 -19.65
C LYS A 237 7.07 1.94 -20.73
#